data_AF-A0ABD2HNM8-F1
#
_entry.id   AF-A0ABD2HNM8-F1
#
_cell.length_a   1.000
_cell.length_b   1.000
_cell.length_c   1.000
_cell.angle_alpha   90.00
_cell.angle_beta   90.00
_cell.angle_gamma   90.00
#
_symmetry.space_group_name_H-M   'P 1'
#
loop_
_entity.id
_entity.type
_entity.pdbx_description
1 polymer ?
#
loop_
_entity_poly.entity_id
_entity_poly.type
_entity_poly.pdbx_seq_one_letter_code
_entity_poly.pdbx_strand_id
1 'polypeptide(L)'
;MASSSAIPSFIDNSFPNFSTNVSATYQYFVQFCDDPSRRDLTLTSSAITLFIIYALGIVSQLVVLPANWRLSKHRSAFLLLLYINLFDLVWLLEYVWLSLEFLVGTRVQAKYAFGAYLFRFVNFCIDTFYIELAFNRCTAFLFPRLYSKICTEKNMKTCVVCTCLVSIVYSIYMNWFPERRPFHCLIQLGYFEPMTSIPKYITATLPDAGLYDAVQIAELASICTPFFLYAITVIKMVHDHKKNPSTSIIQVATVVPRGSQSNGEERAKFVNLMQERTRLFSMCLLSQVPYYLSHALYQSSRIFELSEDTVQILAILWQLLGTIFHVQQPILMLLLSKDLRSSVRNDLAKIFGTIF
;
A
#
# COMPACT_ATOMS: atom_id res chain seq x y z
N MET A 1 -33.79 -43.26 -14.43
CA MET A 1 -34.60 -42.22 -13.74
C MET A 1 -33.65 -41.38 -12.92
N ALA A 2 -33.37 -40.16 -13.38
CA ALA A 2 -32.40 -39.26 -12.77
C ALA A 2 -33.02 -38.52 -11.59
N SER A 3 -32.34 -38.57 -10.44
CA SER A 3 -32.65 -37.77 -9.25
C SER A 3 -32.12 -36.36 -9.43
N SER A 4 -33.02 -35.38 -9.51
CA SER A 4 -32.68 -33.96 -9.58
C SER A 4 -32.16 -33.48 -8.24
N SER A 5 -30.88 -33.12 -8.18
CA SER A 5 -30.32 -32.32 -7.09
C SER A 5 -30.83 -30.89 -7.21
N ALA A 6 -31.70 -30.49 -6.29
CA ALA A 6 -32.18 -29.12 -6.15
C ALA A 6 -31.03 -28.20 -5.73
N ILE A 7 -30.73 -27.21 -6.57
CA ILE A 7 -29.92 -26.03 -6.22
C ILE A 7 -30.81 -25.15 -5.34
N PRO A 8 -30.42 -24.80 -4.09
CA PRO A 8 -31.21 -23.86 -3.30
C PRO A 8 -31.09 -22.46 -3.92
N SER A 9 -32.20 -21.94 -4.39
CA SER A 9 -32.35 -20.56 -4.84
C SER A 9 -32.25 -19.60 -3.65
N PHE A 10 -31.07 -19.08 -3.39
CA PHE A 10 -30.85 -17.91 -2.53
C PHE A 10 -31.25 -16.63 -3.28
N ILE A 11 -32.54 -16.38 -3.43
CA ILE A 11 -33.07 -15.05 -3.71
C ILE A 11 -34.27 -14.87 -2.79
N ASP A 12 -34.00 -14.43 -1.56
CA ASP A 12 -35.03 -13.83 -0.72
C ASP A 12 -34.97 -12.32 -0.99
N ASN A 13 -35.90 -11.84 -1.82
CA ASN A 13 -36.02 -10.45 -2.29
C ASN A 13 -36.52 -9.47 -1.21
N SER A 14 -36.13 -9.69 0.05
CA SER A 14 -36.46 -8.80 1.16
C SER A 14 -35.25 -7.93 1.52
N PHE A 15 -34.82 -7.07 0.59
CA PHE A 15 -34.08 -5.87 0.99
C PHE A 15 -35.03 -5.02 1.85
N PRO A 16 -34.79 -4.83 3.15
CA PRO A 16 -35.63 -3.97 3.95
C PRO A 16 -35.48 -2.54 3.43
N ASN A 17 -36.61 -1.85 3.23
CA ASN A 17 -36.66 -0.43 2.92
C ASN A 17 -35.68 0.36 3.83
N PHE A 18 -34.53 0.74 3.28
CA PHE A 18 -33.44 1.46 3.95
C PHE A 18 -33.87 2.91 4.24
N SER A 19 -34.75 3.10 5.22
CA SER A 19 -34.91 4.35 5.97
C SER A 19 -34.39 4.21 7.41
N THR A 20 -33.66 3.13 7.68
CA THR A 20 -33.21 2.74 9.00
C THR A 20 -31.93 3.46 9.40
N ASN A 21 -32.03 4.19 10.51
CA ASN A 21 -30.98 4.82 11.31
C ASN A 21 -29.64 4.06 11.22
N VAL A 22 -28.52 4.76 10.98
CA VAL A 22 -27.17 4.17 10.77
C VAL A 22 -26.78 3.12 11.81
N SER A 23 -27.21 3.37 13.05
CA SER A 23 -27.03 2.45 14.16
C SER A 23 -27.60 1.07 13.85
N ALA A 24 -28.78 0.99 13.21
CA ALA A 24 -29.41 -0.27 12.83
C ALA A 24 -28.65 -1.00 11.71
N THR A 25 -28.12 -0.30 10.71
CA THR A 25 -27.28 -0.92 9.66
C THR A 25 -25.97 -1.45 10.23
N TYR A 26 -25.30 -0.68 11.09
CA TYR A 26 -24.09 -1.14 11.80
C TYR A 26 -24.40 -2.37 12.67
N GLN A 27 -25.51 -2.36 13.41
CA GLN A 27 -25.95 -3.49 14.23
C GLN A 27 -26.27 -4.73 13.39
N TYR A 28 -26.84 -4.57 12.20
CA TYR A 28 -27.05 -5.68 11.26
C TYR A 28 -25.73 -6.32 10.83
N PHE A 29 -24.73 -5.53 10.43
CA PHE A 29 -23.41 -6.05 10.09
C PHE A 29 -22.72 -6.76 11.26
N VAL A 30 -22.80 -6.18 12.47
CA VAL A 30 -22.32 -6.82 13.71
C VAL A 30 -22.97 -8.20 13.90
N GLN A 31 -24.30 -8.27 13.85
CA GLN A 31 -25.05 -9.51 14.01
C GLN A 31 -24.72 -10.55 12.95
N PHE A 32 -24.60 -10.12 11.68
CA PHE A 32 -24.24 -10.99 10.57
C PHE A 32 -22.84 -11.61 10.75
N CYS A 33 -21.88 -10.85 11.27
CA CYS A 33 -20.51 -11.29 11.48
C CYS A 33 -20.30 -12.06 12.79
N ASP A 34 -21.27 -11.98 13.71
CA ASP A 34 -21.27 -12.73 14.95
C ASP A 34 -21.84 -14.15 14.82
N ASP A 35 -22.37 -14.54 13.64
CA ASP A 35 -23.00 -15.84 13.38
C ASP A 35 -21.96 -16.98 13.22
N PRO A 36 -21.72 -17.80 14.27
CA PRO A 36 -20.69 -18.83 14.24
C PRO A 36 -21.01 -20.00 13.29
N SER A 37 -22.27 -20.12 12.85
CA SER A 37 -22.72 -21.21 11.96
C SER A 37 -22.21 -21.07 10.53
N ARG A 38 -21.68 -19.89 10.18
CA ARG A 38 -21.21 -19.55 8.82
C ARG A 38 -19.69 -19.68 8.63
N ARG A 39 -18.94 -20.18 9.62
CA ARG A 39 -17.51 -20.52 9.41
C ARG A 39 -17.38 -21.73 8.48
N ASP A 40 -17.19 -21.44 7.20
CA ASP A 40 -16.94 -22.45 6.18
C ASP A 40 -15.44 -22.86 6.13
N LEU A 41 -15.20 -24.07 5.64
CA LEU A 41 -13.87 -24.64 5.39
C LEU A 41 -13.04 -23.73 4.47
N THR A 42 -13.69 -23.09 3.49
CA THR A 42 -13.09 -22.16 2.53
C THR A 42 -12.50 -20.92 3.22
N LEU A 43 -13.21 -20.36 4.19
CA LEU A 43 -12.76 -19.17 4.93
C LEU A 43 -11.59 -19.50 5.84
N THR A 44 -11.64 -20.66 6.50
CA THR A 44 -10.55 -21.15 7.36
C THR A 44 -9.28 -21.41 6.55
N SER A 45 -9.39 -22.10 5.41
CA SER A 45 -8.26 -22.33 4.51
C SER A 45 -7.62 -21.03 4.00
N SER A 46 -8.46 -20.03 3.69
CA SER A 46 -7.99 -18.71 3.26
C SER A 46 -7.24 -17.96 4.36
N ALA A 47 -7.76 -17.96 5.60
CA ALA A 47 -7.08 -17.33 6.74
C ALA A 47 -5.72 -17.97 7.03
N ILE A 48 -5.60 -19.30 6.93
CA ILE A 48 -4.30 -20.01 7.05
C ILE A 48 -3.34 -19.58 5.94
N THR A 49 -3.84 -19.52 4.70
CA THR A 49 -3.02 -19.13 3.54
C THR A 49 -2.48 -17.71 3.71
N LEU A 50 -3.35 -16.77 4.10
CA LEU A 50 -2.97 -15.39 4.39
C LEU A 50 -1.98 -15.29 5.54
N PHE A 51 -2.19 -16.03 6.63
CA PHE A 51 -1.25 -16.09 7.76
C PHE A 51 0.17 -16.47 7.29
N ILE A 52 0.28 -17.51 6.47
CA ILE A 52 1.57 -17.97 5.93
C ILE A 52 2.20 -16.89 5.04
N ILE A 53 1.43 -16.30 4.13
CA ILE A 53 1.90 -15.25 3.22
C ILE A 53 2.42 -14.04 4.00
N TYR A 54 1.68 -13.55 4.99
CA TYR A 54 2.08 -12.41 5.81
C TYR A 54 3.30 -12.74 6.68
N ALA A 55 3.37 -13.94 7.26
CA ALA A 55 4.53 -14.38 8.02
C ALA A 55 5.82 -14.43 7.16
N LEU A 56 5.71 -14.91 5.92
CA LEU A 56 6.83 -14.86 4.96
C LEU A 56 7.23 -13.42 4.62
N GLY A 57 6.26 -12.51 4.49
CA GLY A 57 6.51 -11.07 4.35
C GLY A 57 7.30 -10.49 5.50
N ILE A 58 6.99 -10.86 6.75
CA ILE A 58 7.71 -10.38 7.94
C ILE A 58 9.18 -10.82 7.85
N VAL A 59 9.43 -12.09 7.54
CA VAL A 59 10.78 -12.62 7.40
C VAL A 59 11.56 -11.88 6.30
N SER A 60 10.93 -11.64 5.15
CA SER A 60 11.59 -10.94 4.03
C SER A 60 11.91 -9.47 4.38
N GLN A 61 11.02 -8.77 5.09
CA GLN A 61 11.28 -7.42 5.59
C GLN A 61 12.43 -7.39 6.58
N LEU A 62 12.45 -8.30 7.56
CA LEU A 62 13.51 -8.38 8.58
C LEU A 62 14.90 -8.63 7.99
N VAL A 63 15.01 -9.34 6.87
CA VAL A 63 16.28 -9.55 6.16
C VAL A 63 16.79 -8.26 5.50
N VAL A 64 15.88 -7.46 4.94
CA VAL A 64 16.24 -6.25 4.16
C VAL A 64 16.42 -5.02 5.04
N LEU A 65 15.68 -4.92 6.14
CA LEU A 65 15.61 -3.73 7.00
C LEU A 65 17.00 -3.26 7.52
N PRO A 66 17.90 -4.13 8.01
CA PRO A 66 19.21 -3.69 8.51
C PRO A 66 20.11 -3.10 7.42
N ALA A 67 20.05 -3.66 6.21
CA ALA A 67 20.77 -3.13 5.05
C ALA A 67 20.17 -1.79 4.60
N ASN A 68 18.84 -1.70 4.56
CA ASN A 68 18.13 -0.46 4.23
C ASN A 68 18.46 0.66 5.24
N TRP A 69 18.51 0.34 6.54
CA TRP A 69 18.91 1.26 7.61
C TRP A 69 20.32 1.84 7.45
N ARG A 70 21.29 1.06 6.95
CA ARG A 70 22.64 1.58 6.69
C ARG A 70 22.67 2.48 5.47
N LEU A 71 21.95 2.09 4.41
CA LEU A 71 21.90 2.88 3.17
C LEU A 71 21.10 4.18 3.35
N SER A 72 20.12 4.22 4.24
CA SER A 72 19.32 5.42 4.53
C SER A 72 20.15 6.58 5.08
N LYS A 73 21.26 6.29 5.78
CA LYS A 73 22.20 7.30 6.28
C LYS A 73 22.89 8.10 5.18
N HIS A 74 22.92 7.57 3.96
CA HIS A 74 23.67 8.17 2.86
C HIS A 74 22.78 8.56 1.67
N ARG A 75 21.52 8.08 1.62
CA ARG A 75 20.65 8.25 0.47
C ARG A 75 19.21 8.53 0.90
N SER A 76 18.68 9.69 0.51
CA SER A 76 17.32 10.13 0.84
C SER A 76 16.21 9.18 0.39
N ALA A 77 16.35 8.50 -0.76
CA ALA A 77 15.37 7.48 -1.15
C ALA A 77 15.40 6.23 -0.26
N PHE A 78 16.56 5.84 0.25
CA PHE A 78 16.65 4.73 1.21
C PHE A 78 16.11 5.14 2.58
N LEU A 79 16.12 6.43 2.93
CA LEU A 79 15.40 6.94 4.09
C LEU A 79 13.88 6.73 3.94
N LEU A 80 13.30 7.13 2.82
CA LEU A 80 11.87 6.91 2.56
C LEU A 80 11.54 5.41 2.49
N LEU A 81 12.33 4.60 1.79
CA LEU A 81 12.16 3.14 1.74
C LEU A 81 12.31 2.49 3.12
N LEU A 82 13.16 3.02 3.99
CA LEU A 82 13.27 2.52 5.37
C LEU A 82 11.96 2.73 6.12
N TYR A 83 11.35 3.91 6.03
CA TYR A 83 10.06 4.17 6.67
C TYR A 83 8.96 3.33 6.05
N ILE A 84 8.90 3.20 4.72
CA ILE A 84 7.96 2.31 4.04
C ILE A 84 8.11 0.89 4.59
N ASN A 85 9.32 0.32 4.61
CA ASN A 85 9.54 -1.04 5.09
C ASN A 85 9.25 -1.21 6.60
N LEU A 86 9.48 -0.17 7.41
CA LEU A 86 9.12 -0.17 8.83
C LEU A 86 7.61 -0.21 9.01
N PHE A 87 6.87 0.62 8.26
CA PHE A 87 5.42 0.65 8.32
C PHE A 87 4.80 -0.61 7.70
N ASP A 88 5.36 -1.14 6.61
CA ASP A 88 4.98 -2.45 6.06
C ASP A 88 5.17 -3.56 7.09
N LEU A 89 6.24 -3.52 7.90
CA LEU A 89 6.43 -4.52 8.95
C LEU A 89 5.34 -4.45 10.01
N VAL A 90 4.94 -3.23 10.42
CA VAL A 90 3.81 -3.03 11.34
C VAL A 90 2.51 -3.54 10.71
N TRP A 91 2.27 -3.18 9.45
CA TRP A 91 1.12 -3.62 8.67
C TRP A 91 1.03 -5.16 8.61
N LEU A 92 2.13 -5.84 8.24
CA LEU A 92 2.19 -7.30 8.19
C LEU A 92 1.93 -7.96 9.56
N LEU A 93 2.43 -7.36 10.64
CA LEU A 93 2.18 -7.85 12.00
C LEU A 93 0.70 -7.73 12.39
N GLU A 94 0.03 -6.63 12.02
CA GLU A 94 -1.41 -6.47 12.22
C GLU A 94 -2.20 -7.55 11.46
N TYR A 95 -1.83 -7.85 10.22
CA TYR A 95 -2.51 -8.89 9.45
C TYR A 95 -2.26 -10.31 9.94
N VAL A 96 -1.05 -10.61 10.41
CA VAL A 96 -0.78 -11.89 11.09
C VAL A 96 -1.64 -12.01 12.34
N TRP A 97 -1.77 -10.92 13.11
CA TRP A 97 -2.63 -10.88 14.28
C TRP A 97 -4.11 -11.11 13.92
N LEU A 98 -4.63 -10.44 12.89
CA LEU A 98 -5.99 -10.63 12.40
C LEU A 98 -6.24 -12.07 11.94
N SER A 99 -5.28 -12.69 11.24
CA SER A 99 -5.35 -14.11 10.88
C SER A 99 -5.39 -15.02 12.10
N LEU A 100 -4.60 -14.74 13.13
CA LEU A 100 -4.63 -15.53 14.36
C LEU A 100 -5.96 -15.37 15.09
N GLU A 101 -6.49 -14.15 15.21
CA GLU A 101 -7.80 -13.92 15.82
C GLU A 101 -8.91 -14.65 15.08
N PHE A 102 -8.88 -14.63 13.74
CA PHE A 102 -9.76 -15.44 12.92
C PHE A 102 -9.64 -16.92 13.29
N LEU A 103 -8.43 -17.48 13.30
CA LEU A 103 -8.22 -18.92 13.50
C LEU A 103 -8.58 -19.39 14.91
N VAL A 104 -8.22 -18.61 15.93
CA VAL A 104 -8.51 -18.91 17.34
C VAL A 104 -9.99 -18.68 17.66
N GLY A 105 -10.71 -17.88 16.84
CA GLY A 105 -12.10 -17.53 17.11
C GLY A 105 -12.27 -16.52 18.24
N THR A 106 -11.18 -15.86 18.63
CA THR A 106 -11.22 -14.73 19.56
C THR A 106 -11.77 -13.52 18.82
N ARG A 107 -12.96 -13.10 19.22
CA ARG A 107 -13.66 -11.94 18.65
C ARG A 107 -13.03 -10.65 19.20
N VAL A 108 -12.68 -9.69 18.34
CA VAL A 108 -12.44 -8.32 18.79
C VAL A 108 -13.80 -7.71 19.17
N GLN A 109 -14.22 -7.93 20.41
CA GLN A 109 -15.42 -7.32 20.98
C GLN A 109 -15.24 -5.82 21.29
N ALA A 110 -14.05 -5.27 21.06
CA ALA A 110 -13.73 -3.91 21.39
C ALA A 110 -14.35 -2.94 20.37
N LYS A 111 -15.45 -2.28 20.76
CA LYS A 111 -16.01 -1.10 20.07
C LYS A 111 -14.97 0.02 19.83
N TYR A 112 -13.84 -0.04 20.53
CA TYR A 112 -12.69 0.85 20.43
C TYR A 112 -11.41 0.04 20.25
N ALA A 113 -11.27 -0.66 19.12
CA ALA A 113 -10.02 -1.32 18.80
C ALA A 113 -8.96 -0.26 18.46
N PHE A 114 -7.96 -0.10 19.33
CA PHE A 114 -6.78 0.73 19.04
C PHE A 114 -6.14 0.35 17.70
N GLY A 115 -6.24 -0.92 17.29
CA GLY A 115 -5.82 -1.41 15.98
C GLY A 115 -6.43 -0.66 14.79
N ALA A 116 -7.66 -0.15 14.88
CA ALA A 116 -8.27 0.64 13.80
C ALA A 116 -7.55 1.99 13.57
N TYR A 117 -7.03 2.59 14.65
CA TYR A 117 -6.23 3.81 14.57
C TYR A 117 -4.84 3.53 14.01
N LEU A 118 -4.20 2.45 14.48
CA LEU A 118 -2.88 2.05 14.01
C LEU A 118 -2.91 1.68 12.52
N PHE A 119 -3.89 0.89 12.09
CA PHE A 119 -4.08 0.50 10.70
C PHE A 119 -4.20 1.71 9.74
N ARG A 120 -5.10 2.67 10.05
CA ARG A 120 -5.28 3.87 9.23
C ARG A 120 -4.04 4.76 9.22
N PHE A 121 -3.35 4.86 10.35
CA PHE A 121 -2.11 5.59 10.47
C PHE A 121 -0.99 4.97 9.61
N VAL A 122 -0.84 3.65 9.67
CA VAL A 122 0.16 2.88 8.92
C VAL A 122 -0.08 3.00 7.42
N ASN A 123 -1.31 2.76 6.95
CA ASN A 123 -1.64 2.87 5.52
C ASN A 123 -1.40 4.27 4.98
N PHE A 124 -1.88 5.31 5.68
CA PHE A 124 -1.66 6.69 5.26
C PHE A 124 -0.17 7.04 5.18
N CYS A 125 0.62 6.57 6.14
CA CYS A 125 2.07 6.74 6.12
C CYS A 125 2.69 6.05 4.90
N ILE A 126 2.37 4.78 4.64
CA ILE A 126 2.87 4.01 3.49
C ILE A 126 2.57 4.75 2.18
N ASP A 127 1.30 5.10 1.95
CA ASP A 127 0.85 5.79 0.73
C ASP A 127 1.58 7.12 0.53
N THR A 128 1.66 7.93 1.59
CA THR A 128 2.32 9.23 1.54
C THR A 128 3.82 9.08 1.29
N PHE A 129 4.49 8.10 1.91
CA PHE A 129 5.91 7.84 1.63
C PHE A 129 6.16 7.36 0.21
N TYR A 130 5.24 6.60 -0.38
CA TYR A 130 5.32 6.25 -1.79
C TYR A 130 5.19 7.49 -2.70
N ILE A 131 4.31 8.43 -2.36
CA ILE A 131 4.19 9.71 -3.06
C ILE A 131 5.48 10.54 -2.92
N GLU A 132 6.02 10.65 -1.70
CA GLU A 132 7.28 11.36 -1.44
C GLU A 132 8.45 10.71 -2.19
N LEU A 133 8.49 9.38 -2.25
CA LEU A 133 9.52 8.63 -2.97
C LEU A 133 9.41 8.87 -4.47
N ALA A 134 8.19 8.82 -5.02
CA ALA A 134 7.94 9.19 -6.41
C ALA A 134 8.37 10.64 -6.71
N PHE A 135 8.02 11.59 -5.84
CA PHE A 135 8.45 12.99 -5.98
C PHE A 135 9.97 13.15 -5.91
N ASN A 136 10.61 12.46 -4.95
CA ASN A 136 12.05 12.48 -4.77
C ASN A 136 12.78 11.98 -6.03
N ARG A 137 12.33 10.86 -6.60
CA ARG A 137 12.93 10.30 -7.82
C ARG A 137 12.61 11.13 -9.06
N CYS A 138 11.39 11.66 -9.17
CA CYS A 138 10.99 12.56 -10.26
C CYS A 138 11.85 13.84 -10.25
N THR A 139 12.06 14.45 -9.08
CA THR A 139 12.92 15.62 -8.91
C THR A 139 14.38 15.31 -9.25
N ALA A 140 14.89 14.14 -8.83
CA ALA A 140 16.24 13.69 -9.19
C ALA A 140 16.43 13.60 -10.71
N PHE A 141 15.35 13.30 -11.44
CA PHE A 141 15.35 13.11 -12.88
C PHE A 141 15.15 14.42 -13.65
N LEU A 142 14.06 15.14 -13.35
CA LEU A 142 13.68 16.36 -14.07
C LEU A 142 14.59 17.53 -13.72
N PHE A 143 15.03 17.62 -12.47
CA PHE A 143 15.68 18.80 -11.91
C PHE A 143 16.92 18.46 -11.07
N PRO A 144 17.96 17.83 -11.65
CA PRO A 144 19.12 17.33 -10.90
C PRO A 144 19.88 18.42 -10.12
N ARG A 145 19.88 19.67 -10.60
CA ARG A 145 20.49 20.82 -9.91
C ARG A 145 19.71 21.27 -8.67
N LEU A 146 18.38 21.06 -8.67
CA LEU A 146 17.50 21.39 -7.55
C LEU A 146 17.38 20.22 -6.56
N TYR A 147 17.58 18.98 -7.03
CA TYR A 147 17.50 17.78 -6.20
C TYR A 147 18.39 17.85 -4.95
N SER A 148 19.64 18.31 -5.08
CA SER A 148 20.55 18.44 -3.92
C SER A 148 20.13 19.52 -2.92
N LYS A 149 19.28 20.48 -3.32
CA LYS A 149 18.73 21.52 -2.44
C LYS A 149 17.40 21.10 -1.81
N ILE A 150 16.55 20.42 -2.58
CA ILE A 150 15.20 20.01 -2.16
C ILE A 150 15.26 18.72 -1.35
N CYS A 151 15.94 17.69 -1.85
CA CYS A 151 15.96 16.34 -1.27
C CYS A 151 17.18 16.12 -0.35
N THR A 152 17.51 17.12 0.48
CA THR A 152 18.53 17.01 1.53
C THR A 152 18.05 16.07 2.64
N GLU A 153 18.99 15.48 3.39
CA GLU A 153 18.64 14.61 4.52
C GLU A 153 17.75 15.32 5.55
N LYS A 154 18.05 16.59 5.86
CA LYS A 154 17.26 17.42 6.78
C LYS A 154 15.81 17.59 6.29
N ASN A 155 15.63 17.93 5.02
CA ASN A 155 14.30 18.13 4.45
C ASN A 155 13.51 16.82 4.45
N MET A 156 14.14 15.70 4.11
CA MET A 156 13.47 14.39 4.07
C MET A 156 13.09 13.90 5.47
N LYS A 157 13.94 14.12 6.49
CA LYS A 157 13.56 13.87 7.89
C LYS A 157 12.38 14.74 8.33
N THR A 158 12.34 16.00 7.86
CA THR A 158 11.22 16.90 8.14
C THR A 158 9.94 16.41 7.47
N CYS A 159 10.00 15.99 6.20
CA CYS A 159 8.88 15.37 5.49
C CYS A 159 8.34 14.16 6.25
N VAL A 160 9.22 13.26 6.70
CA VAL A 160 8.82 12.10 7.52
C VAL A 160 8.06 12.51 8.77
N VAL A 161 8.58 13.47 9.53
CA VAL A 161 7.91 13.94 10.76
C VAL A 161 6.55 14.56 10.41
N CYS A 162 6.49 15.41 9.38
CA CYS A 162 5.23 16.00 8.93
C CYS A 162 4.21 14.94 8.51
N THR A 163 4.64 13.93 7.76
CA THR A 163 3.78 12.82 7.30
C THR A 163 3.25 12.02 8.47
N CYS A 164 4.08 11.70 9.47
CA CYS A 164 3.59 11.07 10.70
C CYS A 164 2.57 11.95 11.45
N LEU A 165 2.81 13.26 11.57
CA LEU A 165 1.89 14.18 12.25
C LEU A 165 0.54 14.30 11.51
N VAL A 166 0.58 14.45 10.18
CA VAL A 166 -0.64 14.49 9.35
C VAL A 166 -1.38 13.16 9.43
N SER A 167 -0.65 12.03 9.43
CA SER A 167 -1.23 10.70 9.57
C SER A 167 -1.94 10.51 10.91
N ILE A 168 -1.41 11.05 12.01
CA ILE A 168 -2.08 11.03 13.32
C ILE A 168 -3.41 11.80 13.24
N VAL A 169 -3.41 13.00 12.66
CA VAL A 169 -4.63 13.81 12.50
C VAL A 169 -5.65 13.09 11.61
N TYR A 170 -5.21 12.53 10.49
CA TYR A 170 -6.05 11.74 9.58
C TYR A 170 -6.65 10.52 10.30
N SER A 171 -5.83 9.75 11.02
CA SER A 171 -6.30 8.57 11.75
C SER A 171 -7.31 8.91 12.84
N ILE A 172 -7.10 10.00 13.59
CA ILE A 172 -8.07 10.50 14.58
C ILE A 172 -9.39 10.86 13.90
N TYR A 173 -9.34 11.65 12.82
CA TYR A 173 -10.53 12.08 12.09
C TYR A 173 -11.32 10.90 11.50
N MET A 174 -10.62 9.99 10.83
CA MET A 174 -11.23 8.82 10.18
C MET A 174 -11.83 7.84 11.19
N ASN A 175 -11.38 7.84 12.44
CA ASN A 175 -11.93 6.98 13.50
C ASN A 175 -12.84 7.70 14.49
N TRP A 176 -13.08 9.01 14.29
CA TRP A 176 -13.83 9.87 15.21
C TRP A 176 -15.25 9.34 15.43
N PHE A 177 -15.93 9.00 14.33
CA PHE A 177 -17.26 8.37 14.34
C PHE A 177 -17.14 6.84 14.33
N PRO A 178 -17.81 6.11 15.24
CA PRO A 178 -17.84 4.65 15.25
C PRO A 178 -18.24 4.03 13.89
N GLU A 179 -19.13 4.70 13.18
CA GLU A 179 -19.65 4.33 11.85
C GLU A 179 -18.57 4.35 10.77
N ARG A 180 -17.46 5.08 11.01
CA ARG A 180 -16.30 5.14 10.12
C ARG A 180 -15.22 4.14 10.45
N ARG A 181 -15.33 3.52 11.62
CA ARG A 181 -14.30 2.59 12.05
C ARG A 181 -14.36 1.36 11.16
N PRO A 182 -13.21 0.89 10.68
CA PRO A 182 -13.14 -0.33 9.90
C PRO A 182 -13.82 -1.48 10.65
N PHE A 183 -14.98 -1.91 10.18
CA PHE A 183 -15.69 -3.06 10.72
C PHE A 183 -15.05 -4.33 10.13
N HIS A 184 -14.42 -5.12 10.99
CA HIS A 184 -13.78 -6.38 10.59
C HIS A 184 -14.79 -7.51 10.75
N CYS A 185 -15.21 -8.11 9.62
CA CYS A 185 -16.09 -9.26 9.62
C CYS A 185 -15.28 -10.53 9.38
N LEU A 186 -14.99 -11.27 10.44
CA LEU A 186 -14.25 -12.54 10.42
C LEU A 186 -15.01 -13.69 9.73
N ILE A 187 -16.04 -13.42 8.94
CA ILE A 187 -16.87 -14.43 8.27
C ILE A 187 -16.92 -14.21 6.75
N GLN A 188 -16.35 -13.12 6.23
CA GLN A 188 -16.16 -12.96 4.79
C GLN A 188 -14.73 -12.51 4.49
N LEU A 189 -14.09 -13.17 3.51
CA LEU A 189 -12.74 -12.82 3.05
C LEU A 189 -12.59 -11.33 2.72
N GLY A 190 -13.65 -10.69 2.19
CA GLY A 190 -13.61 -9.28 1.81
C GLY A 190 -13.76 -8.26 2.92
N TYR A 191 -13.83 -8.72 4.16
CA TYR A 191 -13.76 -7.90 5.36
C TYR A 191 -12.58 -8.30 6.25
N PHE A 192 -11.68 -9.12 5.72
CA PHE A 192 -10.41 -9.47 6.37
C PHE A 192 -9.42 -8.29 6.26
N GLU A 193 -9.46 -7.57 5.13
CA GLU A 193 -8.99 -6.19 5.06
C GLU A 193 -10.22 -5.29 5.26
N PRO A 194 -10.15 -4.28 6.14
CA PRO A 194 -11.29 -3.41 6.33
C PRO A 194 -11.53 -2.50 5.12
N MET A 195 -12.81 -2.27 4.81
CA MET A 195 -13.19 -1.34 3.74
C MET A 195 -12.57 0.05 3.96
N THR A 196 -11.95 0.57 2.90
CA THR A 196 -11.23 1.85 2.96
C THR A 196 -12.18 3.04 2.91
N SER A 197 -13.39 2.84 2.36
CA SER A 197 -14.47 3.82 2.34
C SER A 197 -15.78 3.23 2.86
N ILE A 198 -16.65 4.09 3.38
CA ILE A 198 -17.95 3.72 3.92
C ILE A 198 -19.02 4.04 2.85
N PRO A 199 -20.06 3.21 2.69
CA PRO A 199 -21.13 3.47 1.74
C PRO A 199 -21.76 4.87 1.84
N LYS A 200 -22.23 5.39 0.71
CA LYS A 200 -22.78 6.76 0.61
C LYS A 200 -23.99 6.99 1.50
N TYR A 201 -24.88 6.01 1.58
CA TYR A 201 -26.10 6.08 2.39
C TYR A 201 -25.78 6.16 3.90
N ILE A 202 -24.69 5.54 4.35
CA ILE A 202 -24.20 5.65 5.73
C ILE A 202 -23.58 7.03 5.96
N THR A 203 -22.70 7.47 5.08
CA THR A 203 -21.99 8.75 5.22
C THR A 203 -22.90 9.97 5.12
N ALA A 204 -23.99 9.91 4.35
CA ALA A 204 -24.95 11.01 4.18
C ALA A 204 -25.68 11.41 5.49
N THR A 205 -25.64 10.55 6.50
CA THR A 205 -26.26 10.78 7.80
C THR A 205 -25.29 11.33 8.86
N LEU A 206 -23.99 11.39 8.54
CA LEU A 206 -22.97 11.94 9.43
C LEU A 206 -23.00 13.48 9.38
N PRO A 207 -22.76 14.15 10.51
CA PRO A 207 -22.85 15.61 10.60
C PRO A 207 -21.80 16.34 9.74
N ASP A 208 -20.74 15.66 9.32
CA ASP A 208 -19.62 16.16 8.52
C ASP A 208 -19.45 15.39 7.20
N ALA A 209 -20.54 14.86 6.63
CA ALA A 209 -20.55 14.11 5.37
C ALA A 209 -19.75 14.81 4.24
N GLY A 210 -19.92 16.12 4.08
CA GLY A 210 -19.21 16.89 3.05
C GLY A 210 -17.69 16.95 3.26
N LEU A 211 -17.22 16.99 4.51
CA LEU A 211 -15.79 16.96 4.83
C LEU A 211 -15.21 15.57 4.58
N TYR A 212 -15.94 14.52 4.94
CA TYR A 212 -15.55 13.13 4.65
C TYR A 212 -15.37 12.90 3.15
N ASP A 213 -16.28 13.42 2.33
CA ASP A 213 -16.20 13.32 0.87
C ASP A 213 -14.98 14.03 0.31
N ALA A 214 -14.71 15.24 0.81
CA ALA A 214 -13.52 15.99 0.42
C ALA A 214 -12.23 15.22 0.75
N VAL A 215 -12.15 14.59 1.93
CA VAL A 215 -10.98 13.79 2.34
C VAL A 215 -10.82 12.57 1.43
N GLN A 216 -11.90 11.87 1.11
CA GLN A 216 -11.86 10.69 0.23
C GLN A 216 -11.46 11.04 -1.21
N ILE A 217 -11.93 12.19 -1.73
CA ILE A 217 -11.50 12.71 -3.04
C ILE A 217 -10.02 13.11 -3.02
N ALA A 218 -9.57 13.76 -1.96
CA ALA A 218 -8.16 14.13 -1.79
C ALA A 218 -7.25 12.90 -1.72
N GLU A 219 -7.70 11.84 -1.03
CA GLU A 219 -7.03 10.55 -0.98
C GLU A 219 -6.91 9.96 -2.39
N LEU A 220 -8.00 9.89 -3.16
CA LEU A 220 -7.98 9.42 -4.56
C LEU A 220 -7.05 10.26 -5.45
N ALA A 221 -7.03 11.59 -5.30
CA ALA A 221 -6.15 12.47 -6.06
C ALA A 221 -4.66 12.24 -5.70
N SER A 222 -4.36 12.04 -4.41
CA SER A 222 -3.01 11.75 -3.91
C SER A 222 -2.47 10.44 -4.49
N ILE A 223 -3.33 9.42 -4.55
CA ILE A 223 -3.07 8.11 -5.15
C ILE A 223 -2.69 8.20 -6.64
N CYS A 224 -3.29 9.13 -7.39
CA CYS A 224 -2.95 9.34 -8.80
C CYS A 224 -1.61 10.06 -9.01
N THR A 225 -1.10 10.76 -7.98
CA THR A 225 0.08 11.63 -8.09
C THR A 225 1.36 10.88 -8.51
N PRO A 226 1.71 9.71 -7.94
CA PRO A 226 2.86 8.92 -8.37
C PRO A 226 2.81 8.55 -9.85
N PHE A 227 1.63 8.20 -10.38
CA PHE A 227 1.46 7.85 -11.79
C PHE A 227 1.69 9.04 -12.70
N PHE A 228 1.14 10.21 -12.35
CA PHE A 228 1.39 11.43 -13.11
C PHE A 228 2.88 11.79 -13.12
N LEU A 229 3.55 11.72 -11.95
CA LEU A 229 4.99 11.96 -11.86
C LEU A 229 5.79 10.95 -12.69
N TYR A 230 5.38 9.68 -12.71
CA TYR A 230 6.01 8.66 -13.54
C TYR A 230 5.83 8.94 -15.02
N ALA A 231 4.61 9.23 -15.45
CA ALA A 231 4.29 9.50 -16.84
C ALA A 231 5.13 10.68 -17.35
N ILE A 232 5.22 11.77 -16.58
CA ILE A 232 6.07 12.93 -16.91
C ILE A 232 7.54 12.50 -17.05
N THR A 233 8.03 11.68 -16.13
CA THR A 233 9.42 11.19 -16.13
C THR A 233 9.70 10.32 -17.37
N VAL A 234 8.81 9.39 -17.70
CA VAL A 234 8.92 8.50 -18.88
C VAL A 234 8.80 9.29 -20.18
N ILE A 235 7.84 10.23 -20.28
CA ILE A 235 7.68 11.08 -21.45
C ILE A 235 8.96 11.87 -21.70
N LYS A 236 9.57 12.45 -20.66
CA LYS A 236 10.86 13.13 -20.79
C LYS A 236 11.97 12.17 -21.22
N MET A 237 12.05 10.96 -20.65
CA MET A 237 13.02 9.94 -21.08
C MET A 237 12.87 9.61 -22.57
N VAL A 238 11.65 9.47 -23.08
CA VAL A 238 11.41 9.16 -24.50
C VAL A 238 11.73 10.37 -25.38
N HIS A 239 11.31 11.57 -24.97
CA HIS A 239 11.56 12.82 -25.71
C HIS A 239 13.06 13.10 -25.88
N ASP A 240 13.81 13.04 -24.79
CA ASP A 240 15.24 13.33 -24.81
C ASP A 240 16.02 12.26 -25.63
N HIS A 241 15.48 11.03 -25.76
CA HIS A 241 16.03 9.95 -26.58
C HIS A 241 15.80 10.18 -28.06
N LYS A 242 14.59 10.62 -28.41
CA LYS A 242 14.28 11.05 -29.78
C LYS A 242 15.16 12.22 -30.22
N LYS A 243 15.47 13.16 -29.31
CA LYS A 243 16.28 14.34 -29.60
C LYS A 243 17.78 14.03 -29.75
N ASN A 244 18.28 13.01 -29.06
CA ASN A 244 19.67 12.56 -29.14
C ASN A 244 19.73 11.02 -29.29
N PRO A 245 19.57 10.47 -30.51
CA PRO A 245 19.53 9.01 -30.72
C PRO A 245 20.87 8.29 -30.46
N SER A 246 21.99 9.03 -30.39
CA SER A 246 23.29 8.50 -29.96
C SER A 246 23.37 8.22 -28.44
N THR A 247 22.41 8.73 -27.68
CA THR A 247 22.19 8.35 -26.28
C THR A 247 21.06 7.32 -26.22
N SER A 248 21.36 6.07 -25.83
CA SER A 248 20.30 5.06 -25.61
C SER A 248 19.25 5.57 -24.62
N ILE A 249 18.05 5.00 -24.58
CA ILE A 249 16.99 5.38 -23.61
C ILE A 249 17.54 5.40 -22.16
N ILE A 250 18.53 4.55 -21.89
CA ILE A 250 19.28 4.48 -20.63
C ILE A 250 20.21 5.70 -20.44
N GLN A 251 20.84 6.21 -21.49
CA GLN A 251 21.67 7.42 -21.50
C GLN A 251 20.89 8.73 -21.58
N VAL A 252 19.60 8.64 -21.83
CA VAL A 252 18.70 9.79 -21.79
C VAL A 252 18.11 9.96 -20.40
N ALA A 253 17.96 8.84 -19.69
CA ALA A 253 17.70 8.88 -18.28
C ALA A 253 18.84 9.57 -17.49
N THR A 254 20.01 9.72 -18.10
CA THR A 254 21.14 10.44 -17.55
C THR A 254 21.14 11.89 -18.06
N VAL A 255 20.71 12.85 -17.23
CA VAL A 255 21.16 14.24 -17.38
C VAL A 255 22.66 14.25 -17.10
N VAL A 256 23.46 14.02 -18.13
CA VAL A 256 24.91 14.18 -18.07
C VAL A 256 25.16 15.70 -18.04
N PRO A 257 25.82 16.26 -17.03
CA PRO A 257 26.35 17.61 -17.13
C PRO A 257 27.30 17.63 -18.34
N ARG A 258 26.98 18.41 -19.36
CA ARG A 258 27.93 18.72 -20.44
C ARG A 258 29.13 19.42 -19.79
N GLY A 259 30.20 18.66 -19.51
CA GLY A 259 31.45 19.24 -19.05
C GLY A 259 32.43 18.38 -18.24
N SER A 260 32.11 17.19 -17.70
CA SER A 260 33.04 16.60 -16.70
C SER A 260 33.08 15.07 -16.51
N GLN A 261 33.02 14.24 -17.55
CA GLN A 261 33.39 12.81 -17.35
C GLN A 261 34.26 12.28 -18.49
N SER A 262 35.57 12.34 -18.27
CA SER A 262 36.60 11.76 -19.13
C SER A 262 36.81 10.25 -18.91
N ASN A 263 36.17 9.62 -17.91
CA ASN A 263 36.36 8.21 -17.59
C ASN A 263 35.10 7.37 -17.85
N GLY A 264 35.22 6.35 -18.71
CA GLY A 264 34.14 5.40 -19.02
C GLY A 264 33.59 4.65 -17.80
N GLU A 265 34.38 4.53 -16.74
CA GLU A 265 34.00 3.89 -15.48
C GLU A 265 33.00 4.74 -14.66
N GLU A 266 33.16 6.07 -14.65
CA GLU A 266 32.23 6.98 -13.97
C GLU A 266 30.89 7.04 -14.70
N ARG A 267 30.92 7.01 -16.04
CA ARG A 267 29.72 6.90 -16.89
C ARG A 267 28.97 5.59 -16.62
N ALA A 268 29.68 4.47 -16.48
CA ALA A 268 29.08 3.18 -16.16
C ALA A 268 28.46 3.12 -14.75
N LYS A 269 29.13 3.72 -13.74
CA LYS A 269 28.58 3.87 -12.38
C LYS A 269 27.30 4.71 -12.39
N PHE A 270 27.29 5.82 -13.13
CA PHE A 270 26.14 6.71 -13.23
C PHE A 270 24.93 6.08 -13.95
N VAL A 271 25.17 5.36 -15.05
CA VAL A 271 24.12 4.64 -15.80
C VAL A 271 23.47 3.54 -14.95
N ASN A 272 24.26 2.76 -14.22
CA ASN A 272 23.73 1.75 -13.29
C ASN A 272 22.84 2.40 -12.21
N LEU A 273 23.27 3.55 -11.66
CA LEU A 273 22.54 4.28 -10.63
C LEU A 273 21.20 4.83 -11.15
N MET A 274 21.12 5.24 -12.43
CA MET A 274 19.87 5.69 -13.05
C MET A 274 18.91 4.55 -13.38
N GLN A 275 19.41 3.40 -13.85
CA GLN A 275 18.58 2.20 -14.04
C GLN A 275 17.98 1.71 -12.72
N GLU A 276 18.77 1.74 -11.64
CA GLU A 276 18.31 1.42 -10.29
C GLU A 276 17.23 2.40 -9.81
N ARG A 277 17.36 3.71 -10.10
CA ARG A 277 16.33 4.72 -9.80
C ARG A 277 15.02 4.48 -10.51
N THR A 278 15.04 4.17 -11.81
CA THR A 278 13.82 3.87 -12.58
C THR A 278 13.17 2.57 -12.11
N ARG A 279 13.97 1.55 -11.81
CA ARG A 279 13.47 0.26 -11.28
C ARG A 279 12.79 0.40 -9.92
N LEU A 280 13.40 1.14 -9.01
CA LEU A 280 12.80 1.47 -7.70
C LEU A 280 11.50 2.27 -7.88
N PHE A 281 11.45 3.21 -8.83
CA PHE A 281 10.22 3.96 -9.15
C PHE A 281 9.11 3.05 -9.70
N SER A 282 9.43 2.21 -10.69
CA SER A 282 8.45 1.29 -11.28
C SER A 282 7.93 0.30 -10.24
N MET A 283 8.79 -0.14 -9.33
CA MET A 283 8.40 -0.98 -8.20
C MET A 283 7.38 -0.28 -7.30
N CYS A 284 7.61 0.99 -6.95
CA CYS A 284 6.70 1.80 -6.12
C CYS A 284 5.31 1.96 -6.74
N LEU A 285 5.23 2.02 -8.07
CA LEU A 285 3.95 2.11 -8.77
C LEU A 285 3.26 0.77 -8.82
N LEU A 286 3.98 -0.27 -9.25
CA LEU A 286 3.41 -1.61 -9.39
C LEU A 286 2.91 -2.16 -8.06
N SER A 287 3.58 -1.84 -6.95
CA SER A 287 3.15 -2.28 -5.64
C SER A 287 1.85 -1.65 -5.17
N GLN A 288 1.56 -0.42 -5.61
CA GLN A 288 0.40 0.32 -5.14
C GLN A 288 -0.78 0.33 -6.11
N VAL A 289 -0.57 0.04 -7.41
CA VAL A 289 -1.65 -0.04 -8.41
C VAL A 289 -2.86 -0.85 -7.94
N PRO A 290 -2.70 -2.04 -7.34
CA PRO A 290 -3.85 -2.84 -6.94
C PRO A 290 -4.67 -2.17 -5.84
N TYR A 291 -4.03 -1.67 -4.76
CA TYR A 291 -4.74 -0.90 -3.73
C TYR A 291 -5.45 0.30 -4.32
N TYR A 292 -4.78 1.02 -5.20
CA TYR A 292 -5.33 2.21 -5.84
C TYR A 292 -6.53 1.92 -6.74
N LEU A 293 -6.51 0.81 -7.48
CA LEU A 293 -7.66 0.35 -8.26
C LEU A 293 -8.80 -0.09 -7.35
N SER A 294 -8.51 -0.74 -6.22
CA SER A 294 -9.51 -1.08 -5.20
C SER A 294 -10.19 0.17 -4.64
N HIS A 295 -9.42 1.18 -4.23
CA HIS A 295 -9.95 2.46 -3.73
C HIS A 295 -10.74 3.21 -4.81
N ALA A 296 -10.23 3.25 -6.05
CA ALA A 296 -10.93 3.88 -7.16
C ALA A 296 -12.27 3.18 -7.47
N LEU A 297 -12.33 1.85 -7.37
CA LEU A 297 -13.57 1.08 -7.53
C LEU A 297 -14.57 1.37 -6.43
N TYR A 298 -14.12 1.45 -5.17
CA TYR A 298 -14.99 1.83 -4.05
C TYR A 298 -15.55 3.25 -4.21
N GLN A 299 -14.72 4.22 -4.59
CA GLN A 299 -15.20 5.59 -4.87
C GLN A 299 -16.11 5.65 -6.09
N SER A 300 -15.81 4.88 -7.14
CA SER A 300 -16.63 4.82 -8.35
C SER A 300 -17.99 4.19 -8.07
N SER A 301 -18.05 3.13 -7.25
CA SER A 301 -19.32 2.57 -6.77
C SER A 301 -20.16 3.61 -6.04
N ARG A 302 -19.50 4.42 -5.22
CA ARG A 302 -20.14 5.52 -4.49
C ARG A 302 -20.72 6.61 -5.40
N ILE A 303 -20.08 6.89 -6.53
CA ILE A 303 -20.47 7.95 -7.47
C ILE A 303 -21.49 7.43 -8.51
N PHE A 304 -21.32 6.21 -9.00
CA PHE A 304 -22.05 5.63 -10.12
C PHE A 304 -23.04 4.54 -9.74
N GLU A 305 -23.27 4.30 -8.44
CA GLU A 305 -24.23 3.32 -7.92
C GLU A 305 -24.02 1.90 -8.46
N LEU A 306 -22.75 1.49 -8.58
CA LEU A 306 -22.39 0.15 -9.04
C LEU A 306 -22.84 -0.92 -8.02
N SER A 307 -23.24 -2.10 -8.52
CA SER A 307 -23.61 -3.27 -7.72
C SER A 307 -22.56 -3.56 -6.63
N GLU A 308 -23.00 -3.56 -5.37
CA GLU A 308 -22.13 -3.74 -4.20
C GLU A 308 -21.38 -5.07 -4.26
N ASP A 309 -22.04 -6.16 -4.67
CA ASP A 309 -21.44 -7.50 -4.76
C ASP A 309 -20.28 -7.56 -5.77
N THR A 310 -20.45 -6.92 -6.94
CA THR A 310 -19.42 -6.91 -7.99
C THR A 310 -18.22 -6.06 -7.57
N VAL A 311 -18.49 -4.91 -6.95
CA VAL A 311 -17.45 -4.00 -6.44
C VAL A 311 -16.67 -4.67 -5.33
N GLN A 312 -17.35 -5.38 -4.42
CA GLN A 312 -16.72 -6.09 -3.32
C GLN A 312 -15.80 -7.19 -3.83
N ILE A 313 -16.25 -8.05 -4.76
CA ILE A 313 -15.41 -9.12 -5.33
C ILE A 313 -14.16 -8.55 -6.02
N LEU A 314 -14.31 -7.50 -6.83
CA LEU A 314 -13.19 -6.88 -7.52
C LEU A 314 -12.23 -6.20 -6.53
N ALA A 315 -12.75 -5.49 -5.53
CA ALA A 315 -11.94 -4.84 -4.51
C ALA A 315 -11.09 -5.85 -3.73
N ILE A 316 -11.63 -7.03 -3.41
CA ILE A 316 -10.91 -8.13 -2.76
C ILE A 316 -9.78 -8.63 -3.64
N LEU A 317 -10.03 -8.87 -4.92
CA LEU A 317 -9.01 -9.36 -5.84
C LEU A 317 -7.85 -8.35 -5.94
N TRP A 318 -8.17 -7.07 -6.00
CA TRP A 318 -7.18 -6.00 -6.03
C TRP A 318 -6.41 -5.86 -4.71
N GLN A 319 -7.08 -6.00 -3.57
CA GLN A 319 -6.45 -6.02 -2.26
C GLN A 319 -5.49 -7.20 -2.10
N LEU A 320 -5.92 -8.42 -2.43
CA LEU A 320 -5.07 -9.62 -2.41
C LEU A 320 -3.85 -9.47 -3.32
N LEU A 321 -4.05 -8.88 -4.50
CA LEU A 321 -2.93 -8.59 -5.40
C LEU A 321 -1.97 -7.56 -4.77
N GLY A 322 -2.51 -6.52 -4.13
CA GLY A 322 -1.73 -5.55 -3.38
C GLY A 322 -0.91 -6.19 -2.24
N THR A 323 -1.52 -7.08 -1.47
CA THR A 323 -0.85 -7.86 -0.42
C THR A 323 0.35 -8.62 -0.96
N ILE A 324 0.18 -9.30 -2.10
CA ILE A 324 1.27 -10.02 -2.76
C ILE A 324 2.42 -9.07 -3.08
N PHE A 325 2.12 -7.84 -3.51
CA PHE A 325 3.17 -6.86 -3.79
C PHE A 325 3.90 -6.36 -2.53
N HIS A 326 3.21 -6.11 -1.40
CA HIS A 326 3.90 -5.76 -0.15
C HIS A 326 4.81 -6.89 0.34
N VAL A 327 4.38 -8.14 0.17
CA VAL A 327 5.21 -9.32 0.52
C VAL A 327 6.40 -9.49 -0.43
N GLN A 328 6.22 -9.20 -1.72
CA GLN A 328 7.27 -9.28 -2.73
C GLN A 328 8.24 -8.10 -2.71
N GLN A 329 7.88 -6.98 -2.10
CA GLN A 329 8.65 -5.74 -2.13
C GLN A 329 10.11 -5.91 -1.67
N PRO A 330 10.41 -6.59 -0.54
CA PRO A 330 11.81 -6.81 -0.13
C PRO A 330 12.62 -7.59 -1.18
N ILE A 331 11.98 -8.58 -1.83
CA ILE A 331 12.60 -9.38 -2.89
C ILE A 331 12.88 -8.49 -4.11
N LEU A 332 11.91 -7.68 -4.53
CA LEU A 332 12.08 -6.73 -5.63
C LEU A 332 13.19 -5.73 -5.33
N MET A 333 13.28 -5.20 -4.11
CA MET A 333 14.38 -4.30 -3.71
C MET A 333 15.75 -4.99 -3.85
N LEU A 334 15.88 -6.25 -3.44
CA LEU A 334 17.13 -7.01 -3.56
C LEU A 334 17.50 -7.32 -5.03
N LEU A 335 16.50 -7.63 -5.85
CA LEU A 335 16.69 -7.87 -7.28
C LEU A 335 17.09 -6.59 -8.04
N LEU A 336 16.59 -5.44 -7.61
CA LEU A 336 16.74 -4.18 -8.34
C LEU A 336 17.90 -3.32 -7.81
N SER A 337 18.29 -3.44 -6.54
CA SER A 337 19.39 -2.69 -5.92
C SER A 337 20.64 -3.54 -5.69
N LYS A 338 21.75 -3.18 -6.36
CA LYS A 338 23.05 -3.83 -6.17
C LYS A 338 23.62 -3.53 -4.78
N ASP A 339 23.48 -2.29 -4.32
CA ASP A 339 24.00 -1.84 -3.03
C ASP A 339 23.30 -2.55 -1.88
N LEU A 340 21.97 -2.70 -1.96
CA LEU A 340 21.21 -3.45 -0.97
C LEU A 340 21.61 -4.93 -0.95
N ARG A 341 21.75 -5.55 -2.13
CA ARG A 341 22.16 -6.96 -2.24
C ARG A 341 23.56 -7.20 -1.68
N SER A 342 24.51 -6.31 -1.97
CA SER A 342 25.87 -6.39 -1.42
C SER A 342 25.85 -6.21 0.10
N SER A 343 25.04 -5.27 0.62
CA SER A 343 24.92 -5.02 2.04
C SER A 343 24.28 -6.20 2.80
N VAL A 344 23.23 -6.82 2.25
CA VAL A 344 22.60 -8.02 2.83
C VAL A 344 23.54 -9.22 2.76
N ARG A 345 24.24 -9.43 1.65
CA ARG A 345 25.23 -10.52 1.53
C ARG A 345 26.32 -10.39 2.60
N ASN A 346 26.80 -9.18 2.87
CA ASN A 346 27.80 -8.93 3.90
C ASN A 346 27.26 -9.21 5.30
N ASP A 347 25.99 -8.91 5.57
CA ASP A 347 25.35 -9.22 6.86
C ASP A 347 25.18 -10.72 7.07
N LEU A 348 24.65 -11.42 6.07
CA LEU A 348 24.50 -12.86 6.12
C LEU A 348 25.87 -13.54 6.27
N ALA A 349 26.89 -13.09 5.54
CA ALA A 349 28.24 -13.62 5.67
C ALA A 349 28.82 -13.42 7.08
N LYS A 350 28.54 -12.30 7.76
CA LYS A 350 28.93 -12.10 9.16
C LYS A 350 28.16 -13.04 10.09
N ILE A 351 26.85 -13.15 9.94
CA ILE A 351 26.02 -14.02 10.80
C ILE A 351 26.46 -15.48 10.65
N PHE A 352 26.54 -15.99 9.42
CA PHE A 352 26.94 -17.37 9.16
C PHE A 352 28.42 -17.63 9.44
N GLY A 353 29.31 -16.66 9.20
CA GLY A 353 30.73 -16.76 9.54
C GLY A 353 31.05 -16.61 11.04
N THR A 354 30.04 -16.37 11.88
CA THR A 354 30.17 -16.42 13.35
C THR A 354 29.55 -17.71 13.93
N ILE A 355 28.75 -18.43 13.14
CA ILE A 355 28.06 -19.68 13.53
C ILE A 355 28.88 -20.92 13.13
N PHE A 356 29.82 -20.78 12.19
CA PHE A 356 30.88 -21.73 11.84
C PHE A 356 32.23 -21.11 12.18
#